data_AF-A0A0F6W025-F1
#
_entry.id   AF-A0A0F6W025-F1
#
_cell.length_a   1.000
_cell.length_b   1.000
_cell.length_c   1.000
_cell.angle_alpha   90.00
_cell.angle_beta   90.00
_cell.angle_gamma   90.00
#
_symmetry.space_group_name_H-M   'P 1'
#
loop_
_entity.id
_entity.type
_entity.pdbx_description
1 polymer ?
#
loop_
_entity_poly.entity_id
_entity_poly.type
_entity_poly.pdbx_seq_one_letter_code
_entity_poly.pdbx_strand_id
1 'polypeptide(L)'
;MEIHMANQISRATACMRHLPRIARCAALIAGAWSVVGCRSADAYNRDRRAELVERAQFEMQCPQNQLHFTVLRRGTEGGRRRRVGPDIVTSYGVTGCGRRTVYVLEPDTATWLANTSGGEEAAAPAP
;
A
#
# COMPACT_ATOMS: atom_id res chain seq x y z
N MET A 1 8.36 -3.81 -40.77
CA MET A 1 7.69 -4.86 -39.99
C MET A 1 6.76 -4.15 -39.03
N GLU A 2 5.58 -3.80 -39.52
CA GLU A 2 4.54 -3.10 -38.79
C GLU A 2 3.60 -4.15 -38.19
N ILE A 3 3.42 -4.13 -36.86
CA ILE A 3 2.44 -4.98 -36.19
C ILE A 3 1.18 -4.16 -36.00
N HIS A 4 0.19 -4.53 -36.80
CA HIS A 4 -1.19 -4.08 -36.79
C HIS A 4 -1.92 -4.44 -35.48
N MET A 5 -2.93 -3.62 -35.21
CA MET A 5 -4.24 -3.98 -34.62
C MET A 5 -4.38 -4.10 -33.09
N ALA A 6 -4.87 -2.98 -32.53
CA ALA A 6 -6.19 -2.87 -31.90
C ALA A 6 -6.82 -4.15 -31.32
N ASN A 7 -7.00 -4.19 -30.00
CA ASN A 7 -7.91 -5.14 -29.37
C ASN A 7 -8.79 -4.46 -28.30
N GLN A 8 -9.97 -4.03 -28.77
CA GLN A 8 -11.29 -4.21 -28.15
C GLN A 8 -11.52 -3.64 -26.73
N ILE A 9 -12.01 -2.41 -26.74
CA ILE A 9 -13.04 -1.90 -25.85
C ILE A 9 -14.31 -2.74 -26.05
N SER A 10 -14.75 -3.52 -25.05
CA SER A 10 -16.17 -3.89 -24.83
C SER A 10 -16.33 -4.84 -23.65
N ARG A 11 -16.65 -4.30 -22.47
CA ARG A 11 -17.51 -4.99 -21.50
C ARG A 11 -18.49 -3.98 -20.91
N ALA A 12 -19.32 -3.44 -21.80
CA ALA A 12 -20.52 -2.74 -21.38
C ALA A 12 -21.65 -3.75 -21.12
N THR A 13 -22.43 -3.46 -20.08
CA THR A 13 -23.88 -3.70 -20.04
C THR A 13 -24.38 -5.12 -20.25
N ALA A 14 -24.42 -5.90 -19.18
CA ALA A 14 -25.36 -7.01 -19.05
C ALA A 14 -25.85 -7.15 -17.61
N CYS A 15 -26.68 -6.21 -17.14
CA CYS A 15 -27.51 -6.43 -15.96
C CYS A 15 -28.68 -5.44 -15.88
N MET A 16 -29.49 -5.34 -16.94
CA MET A 16 -30.80 -4.69 -16.85
C MET A 16 -31.75 -5.33 -17.86
N ARG A 17 -32.65 -6.20 -17.38
CA ARG A 17 -33.95 -6.51 -18.01
C ARG A 17 -34.76 -7.41 -17.09
N HIS A 18 -35.57 -6.77 -16.24
CA HIS A 18 -36.94 -7.13 -15.82
C HIS A 18 -37.22 -6.75 -14.36
N LEU A 19 -37.79 -5.55 -14.16
CA LEU A 19 -38.56 -5.24 -12.97
C LEU A 19 -39.86 -4.54 -13.41
N PRO A 20 -41.04 -5.02 -12.96
CA PRO A 20 -42.35 -4.56 -13.42
C PRO A 20 -42.73 -3.17 -12.88
N ARG A 21 -43.61 -2.51 -13.63
CA ARG A 21 -43.99 -1.09 -13.59
C ARG A 21 -44.90 -0.65 -12.43
N ILE A 22 -44.78 -1.24 -11.23
CA ILE A 22 -45.69 -0.89 -10.11
C ILE A 22 -44.87 -0.51 -8.88
N ALA A 23 -44.57 0.77 -8.73
CA ALA A 23 -44.39 1.51 -7.46
C ALA A 23 -43.67 2.86 -7.70
N ARG A 24 -44.17 3.64 -8.66
CA ARG A 24 -43.87 5.09 -8.74
C ARG A 24 -44.68 5.79 -7.62
N CYS A 25 -44.22 5.73 -6.37
CA CYS A 25 -44.72 6.60 -5.28
C CYS A 25 -43.90 6.61 -3.97
N ALA A 26 -42.75 5.91 -3.86
CA ALA A 26 -41.89 6.00 -2.67
C ALA A 26 -40.50 6.57 -2.97
N ALA A 27 -40.40 7.40 -4.00
CA ALA A 27 -39.24 8.25 -4.25
C ALA A 27 -39.33 9.44 -3.27
N LEU A 28 -38.58 9.40 -2.16
CA LEU A 28 -37.98 10.56 -1.46
C LEU A 28 -37.32 10.24 -0.09
N ILE A 29 -37.14 8.97 0.34
CA ILE A 29 -36.46 8.66 1.63
C ILE A 29 -35.25 7.69 1.52
N ALA A 30 -34.98 7.06 0.37
CA ALA A 30 -33.95 6.03 0.25
C ALA A 30 -32.82 6.38 -0.73
N GLY A 31 -32.04 7.43 -0.46
CA GLY A 31 -30.98 7.90 -1.37
C GLY A 31 -29.64 8.26 -0.72
N ALA A 32 -29.46 7.97 0.56
CA ALA A 32 -28.17 8.07 1.24
C ALA A 32 -27.81 6.65 1.70
N TRP A 33 -26.51 6.35 1.81
CA TRP A 33 -25.95 5.05 2.20
C TRP A 33 -26.03 4.03 1.04
N SER A 34 -24.97 3.74 0.29
CA SER A 34 -23.68 3.29 0.80
C SER A 34 -22.62 3.37 -0.30
N VAL A 35 -21.81 4.44 -0.31
CA VAL A 35 -20.49 4.37 -0.95
C VAL A 35 -19.59 3.63 0.04
N VAL A 36 -19.67 2.29 0.02
CA VAL A 36 -18.68 1.46 0.71
C VAL A 36 -17.36 1.69 -0.02
N GLY A 37 -16.53 2.56 0.56
CA GLY A 37 -15.26 2.97 -0.03
C GLY A 37 -14.27 1.80 -0.07
N CYS A 38 -14.15 1.17 -1.22
CA CYS A 38 -13.01 0.31 -1.53
C CYS A 38 -11.73 1.17 -1.48
N ARG A 39 -10.99 1.13 -0.37
CA ARG A 39 -9.64 1.71 -0.33
C ARG A 39 -8.76 0.89 -1.27
N SER A 40 -8.27 1.53 -2.34
CA SER A 40 -7.35 0.89 -3.27
C SER A 40 -6.01 0.60 -2.61
N ALA A 41 -5.25 -0.35 -3.16
CA ALA A 41 -3.88 -0.61 -2.75
C ALA A 41 -3.01 0.66 -2.83
N ASP A 42 -3.29 1.56 -3.77
CA ASP A 42 -2.60 2.85 -3.89
C ASP A 42 -2.85 3.77 -2.71
N ALA A 43 -4.10 3.87 -2.24
CA ALA A 43 -4.43 4.66 -1.05
C ALA A 43 -3.71 4.09 0.18
N TYR A 44 -3.76 2.76 0.35
CA TYR A 44 -3.05 2.08 1.43
C TYR A 44 -1.53 2.34 1.39
N ASN A 45 -0.90 2.16 0.22
CA ASN A 45 0.53 2.38 0.05
C ASN A 45 0.93 3.83 0.30
N ARG A 46 0.08 4.79 -0.09
CA ARG A 46 0.32 6.22 0.16
C ARG A 46 0.32 6.54 1.65
N ASP A 47 -0.70 6.08 2.37
CA ASP A 47 -0.83 6.31 3.81
C ASP A 47 0.36 5.69 4.56
N ARG A 48 0.74 4.45 4.20
CA ARG A 48 1.88 3.76 4.81
C ARG A 48 3.22 4.38 4.46
N ARG A 49 3.37 4.94 3.26
CA ARG A 49 4.57 5.68 2.89
C ARG A 49 4.69 6.98 3.67
N ALA A 50 3.58 7.69 3.94
CA ALA A 50 3.60 8.92 4.73
C ALA A 50 4.12 8.65 6.16
N GLU A 51 3.60 7.60 6.81
CA GLU A 51 4.10 7.14 8.13
C GLU A 51 5.60 6.82 8.09
N LEU A 52 6.04 6.12 7.04
CA LEU A 52 7.45 5.76 6.88
C LEU A 52 8.36 6.97 6.69
N VAL A 53 7.87 8.01 6.00
CA VAL A 53 8.61 9.24 5.79
C VAL A 53 8.92 9.95 7.10
N GLU A 54 7.93 10.10 7.98
CA GLU A 54 8.12 10.73 9.31
C GLU A 54 9.13 9.95 10.15
N ARG A 55 8.98 8.62 10.18
CA ARG A 55 9.89 7.73 10.91
C ARG A 55 11.32 7.82 10.39
N ALA A 56 11.51 7.75 9.07
CA ALA A 56 12.82 7.82 8.45
C ALA A 56 13.51 9.16 8.71
N GLN A 57 12.77 10.27 8.71
CA GLN A 57 13.33 11.58 9.06
C GLN A 57 13.89 11.59 10.48
N PHE A 58 13.12 11.04 11.44
CA PHE A 58 13.52 10.96 12.83
C PHE A 58 14.73 10.02 13.04
N GLU A 59 14.65 8.77 12.57
CA GLU A 59 15.69 7.77 12.80
C GLU A 59 17.00 8.10 12.06
N MET A 60 16.89 8.63 10.83
CA MET A 60 18.06 8.99 10.02
C MET A 60 18.59 10.40 10.34
N GLN A 61 17.83 11.21 11.10
CA GLN A 61 18.11 12.63 11.35
C GLN A 61 18.35 13.40 10.02
N CYS A 62 17.50 13.11 9.04
CA CYS A 62 17.68 13.56 7.67
C CYS A 62 16.41 14.25 7.17
N PRO A 63 16.50 15.48 6.62
CA PRO A 63 15.33 16.18 6.14
C PRO A 63 14.68 15.43 4.97
N GLN A 64 13.36 15.57 4.85
CA GLN A 64 12.55 14.80 3.88
C GLN A 64 13.05 14.90 2.44
N ASN A 65 13.53 16.07 2.03
CA ASN A 65 13.99 16.34 0.67
C ASN A 65 15.32 15.63 0.31
N GLN A 66 16.02 15.07 1.29
CA GLN A 66 17.24 14.28 1.11
C GLN A 66 17.00 12.77 1.31
N LEU A 67 15.77 12.37 1.64
CA LEU A 67 15.38 10.97 1.75
C LEU A 67 14.90 10.42 0.42
N HIS A 68 15.46 9.29 0.01
CA HIS A 68 15.08 8.55 -1.19
C HIS A 68 14.53 7.18 -0.78
N PHE A 69 13.34 6.86 -1.27
CA PHE A 69 12.62 5.62 -0.97
C PHE A 69 12.58 4.73 -2.21
N THR A 70 13.05 3.50 -2.08
CA THR A 70 13.04 2.49 -3.14
C THR A 70 12.15 1.33 -2.69
N VAL A 71 11.18 0.95 -3.51
CA VAL A 71 10.35 -0.24 -3.24
C VAL A 71 11.22 -1.48 -3.43
N LEU A 72 11.35 -2.32 -2.41
CA LEU A 72 12.15 -3.56 -2.48
C LEU A 72 11.26 -4.78 -2.73
N ARG A 73 10.10 -4.84 -2.07
CA ARG A 73 9.18 -5.97 -2.20
C ARG A 73 7.73 -5.51 -2.15
N ARG A 74 6.92 -6.10 -3.02
CA ARG A 74 5.46 -6.08 -2.93
C ARG A 74 4.96 -7.45 -2.49
N GLY A 75 3.98 -7.48 -1.62
CA GLY A 75 3.51 -8.71 -1.01
C GLY A 75 2.51 -9.46 -1.90
N THR A 76 2.87 -10.66 -2.34
CA THR A 76 1.92 -11.72 -2.75
C THR A 76 1.89 -12.91 -1.77
N GLU A 77 2.78 -12.91 -0.77
CA GLU A 77 2.94 -14.01 0.18
C GLU A 77 1.97 -13.88 1.35
N GLY A 78 0.76 -14.40 1.13
CA GLY A 78 -0.19 -14.68 2.19
C GLY A 78 0.17 -15.98 2.90
N GLY A 79 0.73 -15.88 4.11
CA GLY A 79 0.42 -16.86 5.15
C GLY A 79 -1.10 -16.88 5.36
N ARG A 80 -1.67 -18.07 5.64
CA ARG A 80 -3.11 -18.41 5.54
C ARG A 80 -4.11 -17.51 6.29
N ARG A 81 -3.69 -16.48 7.05
CA ARG A 81 -4.54 -15.73 7.99
C ARG A 81 -4.79 -14.25 7.64
N ARG A 82 -3.94 -13.59 6.84
CA ARG A 82 -4.21 -12.24 6.28
C ARG A 82 -3.58 -12.10 4.89
N ARG A 83 -4.41 -12.03 3.85
CA ARG A 83 -3.92 -11.76 2.49
C ARG A 83 -3.58 -10.27 2.38
N VAL A 84 -2.30 -9.95 2.46
CA VAL A 84 -1.77 -8.70 1.89
C VAL A 84 -2.00 -8.78 0.37
N GLY A 85 -2.67 -7.78 -0.20
CA GLY A 85 -2.95 -7.77 -1.64
C GLY A 85 -1.67 -7.66 -2.46
N PRO A 86 -1.64 -8.20 -3.71
CA PRO A 86 -0.45 -8.28 -4.56
C PRO A 86 0.26 -6.93 -4.78
N ASP A 87 -0.50 -5.84 -4.68
CA ASP A 87 -0.05 -4.49 -4.96
C ASP A 87 0.46 -3.74 -3.73
N ILE A 88 0.38 -4.33 -2.54
CA ILE A 88 0.81 -3.69 -1.29
C ILE A 88 2.33 -3.80 -1.14
N VAL A 89 2.99 -2.67 -0.89
CA VAL A 89 4.43 -2.65 -0.64
C VAL A 89 4.70 -3.13 0.78
N THR A 90 5.51 -4.18 0.91
CA THR A 90 5.87 -4.77 2.20
C THR A 90 7.28 -4.43 2.64
N SER A 91 8.11 -3.84 1.77
CA SER A 91 9.41 -3.32 2.19
C SER A 91 9.91 -2.16 1.34
N TYR A 92 10.60 -1.24 2.00
CA TYR A 92 11.25 -0.08 1.41
C TYR A 92 12.72 -0.02 1.82
N GLY A 93 13.60 0.24 0.87
CA GLY A 93 14.94 0.72 1.12
C GLY A 93 14.91 2.24 1.21
N VAL A 94 15.54 2.81 2.22
CA VAL A 94 15.61 4.26 2.42
C VAL A 94 17.07 4.68 2.51
N THR A 95 17.42 5.70 1.73
CA THR A 95 18.78 6.27 1.69
C THR A 95 18.70 7.78 1.83
N GLY A 96 19.62 8.38 2.57
CA GLY A 96 19.70 9.83 2.76
C GLY A 96 20.75 10.21 3.80
N CYS A 97 21.33 11.40 3.67
CA CYS A 97 22.33 11.93 4.62
C CYS A 97 23.50 10.95 4.92
N GLY A 98 23.96 10.21 3.90
CA GLY A 98 25.04 9.22 4.04
C GLY A 98 24.65 7.92 4.76
N ARG A 99 23.37 7.75 5.14
CA ARG A 99 22.84 6.58 5.84
C ARG A 99 21.91 5.78 4.92
N ARG A 100 21.78 4.49 5.22
CA ARG A 100 20.83 3.58 4.57
C ARG A 100 20.15 2.71 5.61
N THR A 101 18.87 2.43 5.41
CA THR A 101 18.09 1.52 6.25
C THR A 101 17.06 0.80 5.38
N VAL A 102 16.58 -0.35 5.84
CA VAL A 102 15.50 -1.08 5.18
C VAL A 102 14.34 -1.18 6.16
N TYR A 103 13.15 -0.78 5.73
CA TYR A 103 11.95 -0.97 6.51
C TYR A 103 11.12 -2.12 5.94
N VAL A 104 10.62 -2.97 6.83
CA VAL A 104 9.76 -4.11 6.50
C VAL A 104 8.42 -3.92 7.22
N LEU A 105 7.32 -4.09 6.51
CA LEU A 105 5.98 -4.01 7.08
C LEU A 105 5.64 -5.35 7.73
N GLU A 106 5.43 -5.35 9.04
CA GLU A 106 4.94 -6.51 9.76
C GLU A 106 3.43 -6.69 9.46
N PRO A 107 3.00 -7.78 8.80
CA PRO A 107 1.63 -7.93 8.31
C PRO A 107 0.57 -8.02 9.42
N ASP A 108 0.94 -8.50 10.61
CA ASP A 108 -0.01 -8.71 11.71
C ASP A 108 -0.34 -7.40 12.45
N THR A 109 0.69 -6.60 12.73
CA THR A 109 0.56 -5.31 13.44
C THR A 109 0.40 -4.13 12.48
N ALA A 110 0.72 -4.32 11.20
CA ALA A 110 0.80 -3.27 10.19
C ALA A 110 1.72 -2.11 10.61
N THR A 111 2.86 -2.46 11.22
CA THR A 111 3.88 -1.51 11.67
C THR A 111 5.16 -1.68 10.86
N TRP A 112 5.85 -0.58 10.56
CA TRP A 112 7.17 -0.62 9.94
C TRP A 112 8.24 -0.99 10.96
N LEU A 113 8.98 -2.05 10.67
CA LEU A 113 10.16 -2.49 11.42
C LEU A 113 11.42 -2.06 10.66
N ALA A 114 12.32 -1.36 11.34
CA ALA A 114 13.63 -1.04 10.79
C ALA A 114 14.54 -2.26 10.88
N ASN A 115 15.05 -2.73 9.75
CA ASN A 115 16.15 -3.68 9.71
C ASN A 115 17.46 -2.90 9.86
N THR A 116 17.74 -2.51 11.09
CA THR A 116 19.08 -2.08 11.48
C THR A 116 19.83 -3.34 11.87
N SER A 117 20.67 -3.86 10.97
CA SER A 117 21.73 -4.77 11.37
C SER A 117 22.63 -3.97 12.32
N GLY A 118 22.33 -4.03 13.61
CA GLY A 118 23.12 -3.38 14.63
C GLY A 118 24.56 -3.87 14.48
N GLY A 119 25.47 -2.95 14.19
CA GLY A 119 26.83 -3.05 14.70
C GLY A 119 26.79 -2.89 16.22
N GLU A 120 26.02 -3.75 16.89
CA GLU A 120 26.21 -4.06 18.29
C GLU A 120 27.28 -5.16 18.28
N GLU A 121 28.50 -4.74 17.92
CA GLU A 121 29.66 -5.37 18.51
C GLU A 121 29.49 -5.09 19.99
N ALA A 122 28.91 -6.06 20.71
CA ALA A 122 28.88 -6.07 22.15
C ALA A 122 30.31 -5.74 22.59
N ALA A 123 30.51 -4.53 23.09
CA ALA A 123 31.77 -4.11 23.66
C ALA A 123 32.04 -5.11 24.80
N ALA A 124 32.84 -6.13 24.50
CA ALA A 124 33.29 -7.07 25.48
C ALA A 124 33.95 -6.23 26.58
N PRO A 125 33.52 -6.32 27.85
CA PRO A 125 34.24 -5.63 28.92
C PRO A 125 35.68 -6.15 28.87
N ALA A 126 36.63 -5.26 28.57
CA ALA A 126 38.04 -5.61 28.50
C ALA A 126 38.47 -6.22 29.84
N PRO A 127 39.13 -7.40 29.84
CA PRO A 127 39.80 -7.91 31.02
C PRO A 127 41.08 -7.12 31.33
#